data_AF-A0A7J6T688-F1
#
_entry.id   AF-A0A7J6T688-F1
#
_cell.length_a   1.000
_cell.length_b   1.000
_cell.length_c   1.000
_cell.angle_alpha   90.00
_cell.angle_beta   90.00
_cell.angle_gamma   90.00
#
_symmetry.space_group_name_H-M   'P 1'
#
loop_
_entity.id
_entity.type
_entity.pdbx_description
1 polymer ?
#
loop_
_entity_poly.entity_id
_entity_poly.type
_entity_poly.pdbx_seq_one_letter_code
_entity_poly.pdbx_strand_id
1 'polypeptide(L)'
;VLMMIAKSIHHTEDPILGDDNCVFWYGEVTKDDNQAVIRMVKPTEDSESLTYVNRVMVLIFSSDEAFQHLMTLPKAPFRMACGNQLCVSLHHVALN
;
A
#
# COMPACT_ATOMS: atom_id res chain seq x y z
N VAL A 1 8.53 -7.96 -2.73
CA VAL A 1 7.49 -6.93 -2.48
C VAL A 1 7.96 -5.53 -2.84
N LEU A 2 8.96 -4.96 -2.15
CA LEU A 2 9.45 -3.59 -2.41
C LEU A 2 9.84 -3.34 -3.88
N MET A 3 10.48 -4.29 -4.54
CA MET A 3 10.81 -4.22 -5.97
C MET A 3 9.56 -4.08 -6.87
N MET A 4 8.43 -4.71 -6.50
CA MET A 4 7.19 -4.57 -7.26
C MET A 4 6.63 -3.15 -7.09
N ILE A 5 6.70 -2.61 -5.88
CA ILE A 5 6.23 -1.26 -5.58
C ILE A 5 7.05 -0.23 -6.34
N ALA A 6 8.38 -0.32 -6.26
CA ALA A 6 9.30 0.60 -6.94
C ALA A 6 9.13 0.61 -8.47
N LYS A 7 8.77 -0.53 -9.07
CA LYS A 7 8.52 -0.64 -10.52
C LYS A 7 7.16 -0.11 -10.97
N SER A 8 6.26 0.17 -10.03
CA SER A 8 4.87 0.55 -10.30
C SER A 8 4.55 1.98 -9.88
N ILE A 9 5.58 2.79 -9.63
CA ILE A 9 5.49 4.23 -9.39
C ILE A 9 6.43 4.96 -10.36
N HIS A 10 6.36 6.29 -10.43
CA HIS A 10 7.32 7.04 -11.24
C HIS A 10 8.72 6.96 -10.61
N HIS A 11 9.76 6.74 -11.41
CA HIS A 11 11.13 6.48 -10.95
C HIS A 11 11.81 7.63 -10.19
N THR A 12 11.24 8.82 -10.23
CA THR A 12 11.72 10.00 -9.48
C THR A 12 10.93 10.28 -8.21
N GLU A 13 9.88 9.50 -7.95
CA GLU A 13 9.01 9.67 -6.79
C GLU A 13 9.43 8.74 -5.65
N ASP A 14 9.25 9.21 -4.42
CA ASP A 14 9.51 8.44 -3.21
C ASP A 14 8.25 8.45 -2.33
N PRO A 15 7.55 7.31 -2.18
CA PRO A 15 6.34 7.23 -1.37
C PRO A 15 6.61 7.11 0.14
N ILE A 16 7.88 7.07 0.57
CA ILE A 16 8.29 6.84 1.95
C ILE A 16 8.94 8.11 2.52
N LEU A 17 9.98 8.61 1.86
CA LEU A 17 10.80 9.75 2.32
C LEU A 17 10.64 10.99 1.44
N GLY A 18 9.78 10.94 0.41
CA GLY A 18 9.49 12.08 -0.44
C GLY A 18 8.70 13.17 0.28
N ASP A 19 8.51 14.28 -0.42
CA ASP A 19 7.71 15.41 0.05
C ASP A 19 6.22 15.04 0.22
N ASP A 20 5.43 15.99 0.73
CA ASP A 20 3.98 15.89 0.89
C ASP A 20 3.22 16.00 -0.45
N ASN A 21 3.61 15.14 -1.41
CA ASN A 21 3.01 15.01 -2.73
C ASN A 21 2.39 13.62 -2.89
N CYS A 22 1.38 13.53 -3.76
CA CYS A 22 0.86 12.23 -4.16
C CYS A 22 1.94 11.46 -4.94
N VAL A 23 2.05 10.17 -4.65
CA VAL A 23 2.84 9.22 -5.45
C VAL A 23 1.87 8.19 -6.00
N PHE A 24 1.74 8.11 -7.31
CA PHE A 24 0.67 7.34 -7.93
C PHE A 24 1.09 5.93 -8.32
N TRP A 25 0.16 5.00 -8.10
CA TRP A 25 0.26 3.62 -8.52
C TRP A 25 -0.10 3.46 -10.01
N TYR A 26 0.79 2.81 -10.75
CA TYR A 26 0.63 2.46 -12.17
C TYR A 26 0.63 0.93 -12.40
N GLY A 27 0.50 0.15 -11.34
CA GLY A 27 0.42 -1.31 -11.41
C GLY A 27 -1.03 -1.81 -11.46
N GLU A 28 -1.25 -3.01 -10.90
CA GLU A 28 -2.55 -3.65 -10.92
C GLU A 28 -3.57 -2.99 -9.98
N VAL A 29 -4.83 -2.93 -10.41
CA VAL A 29 -5.95 -2.40 -9.62
C VAL A 29 -7.09 -3.41 -9.51
N THR A 30 -7.86 -3.34 -8.43
CA THR A 30 -9.12 -4.10 -8.31
C THR A 30 -10.14 -3.64 -9.35
N LYS A 31 -10.98 -4.56 -9.82
CA LYS A 31 -11.97 -4.28 -10.87
C LYS A 31 -13.15 -3.43 -10.39
N ASP A 32 -13.52 -3.57 -9.12
CA ASP A 32 -14.79 -3.02 -8.62
C ASP A 32 -14.63 -1.60 -8.07
N ASP A 33 -13.51 -1.32 -7.40
CA ASP A 33 -13.30 -0.11 -6.60
C ASP A 33 -11.93 0.56 -6.84
N ASN A 34 -11.19 0.15 -7.88
CA ASN A 34 -9.96 0.77 -8.36
C ASN A 34 -8.90 0.98 -7.25
N GLN A 35 -8.68 -0.04 -6.43
CA GLN A 35 -7.68 -0.04 -5.36
C GLN A 35 -6.35 -0.58 -5.87
N ALA A 36 -5.25 0.08 -5.51
CA ALA A 36 -3.91 -0.41 -5.81
C ALA A 36 -3.61 -1.75 -5.13
N VAL A 37 -3.26 -2.78 -5.90
CA VAL A 37 -3.01 -4.14 -5.42
C VAL A 37 -1.75 -4.76 -6.02
N ILE A 38 -1.18 -5.70 -5.29
CA ILE A 38 -0.13 -6.61 -5.75
C ILE A 38 -0.56 -8.05 -5.55
N ARG A 39 -0.22 -8.93 -6.49
CA ARG A 39 -0.34 -10.38 -6.33
C ARG A 39 0.89 -10.92 -5.62
N MET A 40 0.68 -11.75 -4.63
CA MET A 40 1.75 -12.50 -3.99
C MET A 40 1.27 -13.83 -3.45
N VAL A 41 2.16 -14.80 -3.41
CA VAL A 41 1.97 -16.06 -2.68
C VAL A 41 2.41 -15.82 -1.25
N LYS A 42 1.50 -15.98 -0.28
CA LYS A 42 1.87 -15.87 1.15
C LYS A 42 2.54 -17.16 1.62
N PRO A 43 3.38 -17.13 2.68
CA PRO A 43 4.14 -18.31 3.14
C PRO A 43 3.31 -19.56 3.51
N THR A 44 1.99 -19.44 3.63
CA THR A 44 1.06 -20.51 4.00
C THR A 44 -0.05 -20.71 2.97
N GLU A 45 0.02 -20.06 1.81
CA GLU A 45 -0.99 -20.13 0.75
C GLU A 45 -0.36 -20.75 -0.50
N ASP A 46 -1.05 -21.71 -1.13
CA ASP A 46 -0.58 -22.34 -2.37
C ASP A 46 -0.95 -21.53 -3.62
N SER A 47 -1.79 -20.49 -3.46
CA SER A 47 -2.27 -19.63 -4.53
C SER A 47 -1.89 -18.18 -4.32
N GLU A 48 -1.75 -17.44 -5.42
CA GLU A 48 -1.60 -15.99 -5.36
C GLU A 48 -2.85 -15.35 -4.76
N SER A 49 -2.63 -14.41 -3.85
CA SER A 49 -3.68 -13.55 -3.32
C SER A 49 -3.38 -12.08 -3.61
N LEU A 50 -4.44 -11.30 -3.79
CA LEU A 50 -4.35 -9.85 -3.92
C LEU A 50 -4.14 -9.24 -2.55
N THR A 51 -3.17 -8.32 -2.46
CA THR A 51 -2.89 -7.54 -1.25
C THR A 51 -2.86 -6.06 -1.60
N TYR A 52 -3.56 -5.23 -0.83
CA TYR A 52 -3.61 -3.79 -1.04
C TYR A 52 -2.24 -3.13 -0.79
N VAL A 53 -1.81 -2.28 -1.72
CA VAL A 53 -0.48 -1.66 -1.68
C VAL A 53 -0.35 -0.74 -0.47
N ASN A 54 -1.35 0.10 -0.18
CA ASN A 54 -1.30 0.99 0.97
C ASN A 54 -1.17 0.22 2.30
N ARG A 55 -1.81 -0.95 2.42
CA ARG A 55 -1.69 -1.81 3.60
C ARG A 55 -0.30 -2.44 3.71
N VAL A 56 0.29 -2.87 2.59
CA VAL A 56 1.67 -3.36 2.54
C VAL A 56 2.66 -2.27 2.94
N MET A 57 2.51 -1.06 2.42
CA MET A 57 3.36 0.08 2.74
C MET A 57 3.37 0.36 4.24
N VAL A 58 2.17 0.48 4.83
CA VAL A 58 2.01 0.74 6.27
C VAL A 58 2.62 -0.38 7.12
N LEU A 59 2.46 -1.66 6.74
CA LEU A 59 3.01 -2.79 7.48
C LEU A 59 4.54 -2.91 7.39
N ILE A 60 5.16 -2.51 6.27
CA ILE A 60 6.61 -2.58 6.11
C ILE A 60 7.32 -1.49 6.91
N PHE A 61 6.72 -0.29 6.96
CA PHE A 61 7.37 0.90 7.51
C PHE A 61 6.81 1.34 8.88
N SER A 62 5.89 0.58 9.47
CA SER A 62 5.42 0.81 10.84
C SER A 62 6.48 0.45 11.88
N SER A 63 6.51 1.16 13.01
CA SER A 63 7.19 0.69 14.21
C SER A 63 6.57 -0.62 14.71
N ASP A 64 7.29 -1.39 15.52
CA ASP A 64 6.76 -2.64 16.11
C ASP A 64 5.45 -2.42 16.88
N GLU A 65 5.36 -1.32 17.62
CA GLU A 65 4.16 -0.93 18.37
C GLU A 65 2.97 -0.67 17.44
N ALA A 66 3.19 0.13 16.38
CA ALA A 66 2.17 0.40 15.37
C ALA A 66 1.80 -0.87 14.59
N PHE A 67 2.77 -1.73 14.29
CA PHE A 67 2.56 -3.01 13.62
C PHE A 67 1.59 -3.90 14.40
N GLN A 68 1.78 -4.04 15.72
CA GLN A 68 0.85 -4.82 16.54
C GLN A 68 -0.57 -4.26 16.49
N HIS A 69 -0.73 -2.93 16.50
CA HIS A 69 -2.04 -2.32 16.34
C HIS A 69 -2.64 -2.58 14.94
N LEU A 70 -1.84 -2.46 13.88
CA LEU A 70 -2.26 -2.71 12.49
C LEU A 70 -2.74 -4.15 12.25
N MET A 71 -2.21 -5.10 13.02
CA MET A 71 -2.66 -6.50 12.98
C MET A 71 -4.07 -6.71 13.54
N THR A 72 -4.59 -5.77 14.34
CA THR A 72 -5.97 -5.80 14.87
C THR A 72 -7.01 -5.20 13.93
N LEU A 73 -6.57 -4.41 12.94
CA LEU A 73 -7.46 -3.75 11.99
C LEU A 73 -8.02 -4.72 10.94
N PRO A 74 -9.21 -4.42 10.36
CA PRO A 74 -9.74 -5.18 9.24
C PRO A 74 -8.72 -5.29 8.08
N LYS A 75 -8.77 -6.40 7.34
CA LYS A 75 -7.96 -6.61 6.13
C LYS A 75 -8.49 -5.83 4.91
N ALA A 76 -8.92 -4.60 5.14
CA ALA A 76 -9.41 -3.65 4.14
C ALA A 76 -8.27 -2.70 3.70
N PRO A 77 -8.38 -2.02 2.53
CA PRO A 77 -7.43 -0.99 2.16
C PRO A 77 -7.55 0.21 3.12
N PHE A 78 -6.44 0.90 3.35
CA PHE A 78 -6.50 2.19 4.02
C PHE A 78 -7.19 3.23 3.12
N ARG A 79 -7.77 4.26 3.73
CA ARG A 79 -8.19 5.45 2.99
C ARG A 79 -6.98 6.35 2.81
N MET A 80 -6.89 7.03 1.67
CA MET A 80 -5.90 8.07 1.46
C MET A 80 -6.50 9.44 1.81
N ALA A 81 -5.81 10.23 2.61
CA ALA A 81 -6.16 11.59 3.02
C ALA A 81 -6.29 12.54 1.82
N CYS A 82 -5.54 12.29 0.74
CA CYS A 82 -5.65 13.05 -0.51
C CYS A 82 -6.90 12.71 -1.35
N GLY A 83 -7.71 11.72 -0.93
CA GLY A 83 -8.92 11.30 -1.62
C GLY A 83 -8.71 10.40 -2.84
N ASN A 84 -7.46 10.09 -3.21
CA ASN A 84 -7.15 9.21 -4.33
C ASN A 84 -6.57 7.87 -3.83
N GLN A 85 -7.32 6.77 -4.01
CA GLN A 85 -6.93 5.43 -3.54
C GLN A 85 -5.79 4.78 -4.35
N LEU A 86 -5.36 5.42 -5.45
CA LEU A 86 -4.14 5.05 -6.17
C LEU A 86 -2.90 5.81 -5.67
N CYS A 87 -3.06 6.76 -4.73
CA CYS A 87 -1.91 7.31 -4.02
C CYS A 87 -1.34 6.22 -3.10
N VAL A 88 -0.01 6.06 -3.12
CA VAL A 88 0.73 5.11 -2.28
C VAL A 88 1.73 5.80 -1.34
N SER A 89 1.69 7.13 -1.27
CA SER A 89 2.49 7.91 -0.32
C SER A 89 2.08 7.63 1.12
N LEU A 90 3.04 7.31 1.99
CA LEU A 90 2.81 7.07 3.41
C LEU A 90 2.28 8.32 4.14
N HIS A 91 2.73 9.51 3.73
CA HIS A 91 2.26 10.78 4.27
C HIS A 91 0.75 10.99 4.06
N HIS A 92 0.17 10.33 3.04
CA HIS A 92 -1.23 10.47 2.69
C HIS A 92 -2.10 9.33 3.22
N VAL A 93 -1.59 8.41 4.02
CA VAL A 93 -2.43 7.37 4.65
C VAL A 93 -3.30 8.02 5.73
N ALA A 94 -4.62 7.91 5.60
CA ALA A 94 -5.54 8.34 6.64
C ALA A 94 -5.57 7.28 7.75
N LEU A 95 -4.94 7.60 8.89
CA LEU A 95 -5.12 6.88 10.14
C LEU A 95 -6.45 7.38 10.74
N ASN A 96 -7.47 6.52 10.69
CA ASN A 96 -8.73 6.76 11.40
C ASN A 96 -8.61 6.36 12.87
#